data_AF-A0A2E7S3D1-F1
#
_entry.id   AF-A0A2E7S3D1-F1
#
_cell.length_a   1.000
_cell.length_b   1.000
_cell.length_c   1.000
_cell.angle_alpha   90.00
_cell.angle_beta   90.00
_cell.angle_gamma   90.00
#
_symmetry.space_group_name_H-M   'P 1'
#
loop_
_entity.id
_entity.type
_entity.pdbx_description
1 polymer ?
#
loop_
_entity_poly.entity_id
_entity_poly.type
_entity_poly.pdbx_seq_one_letter_code
_entity_poly.pdbx_strand_id
1 'polypeptide(L)'
;MNDPVDSSNNRQSSGGRQIAALVALVAVGVTLAAWQLSTPLTPSSPTPDRPSSARTPVTTLTVKTLCSQCHKFPDPSILPKSEWPSRIGQMAKFKGYGSKIRGIVNTQEVIKWYVARAPEALDRPTLDDQITDAPQRFTVQAVACPEKTDDPIVISNVQLVDLLGQDRQGKKELLACDMSNGLILLSRATPKRIPDLTVIARIGHPARCQVVDLDNDGLRDLLVADLGSFGAFDHDLGKVTWLRQHPAGTFTPASLAENLSRVAEARAADFDQDGDLDLVVGEFGWRTTGRVLILEHNGRPGPPTTQSYTLRALDQRHGTIHAPPIDLDGDGQLDFVTLIAQEHEAVVAFLGQGDLGFTAKTLYQAPHPCWGSSGMQLVDLDGDGDTDVLLTNGDTMDDAVLKPDHGVRWLENTGKLAFTEHHLARLYGVHRAEAADIDSDGDMDIIACGFVGALQGVSRSDLLKSLRVPSLLWIEQTSPGSFTPRTLEAHLCNHPTLSVGDIDGDGDIDIAVGNNTRSDSPSPVDVWINHLGDAK
;
A
#
# COMPACT_ATOMS: atom_id res chain seq x y z
N MET A 1 55.02 21.34 58.09
CA MET A 1 55.22 19.97 58.58
C MET A 1 54.24 19.08 57.85
N ASN A 2 54.78 18.23 56.99
CA ASN A 2 54.25 16.98 56.46
C ASN A 2 52.93 16.98 55.67
N ASP A 3 53.07 16.96 54.34
CA ASP A 3 52.57 15.84 53.50
C ASP A 3 53.36 14.55 53.86
N PRO A 4 52.98 13.29 53.49
CA PRO A 4 52.52 12.92 52.14
C PRO A 4 51.69 11.60 51.95
N VAL A 5 51.58 11.21 50.67
CA VAL A 5 51.43 9.86 50.05
C VAL A 5 50.01 9.30 50.04
N ASP A 6 49.38 8.81 48.95
CA ASP A 6 49.79 8.29 47.62
C ASP A 6 48.49 8.03 46.81
N SER A 7 48.39 7.76 45.50
CA SER A 7 49.31 7.66 44.36
C SER A 7 48.44 7.64 43.09
N SER A 8 48.93 8.33 42.04
CA SER A 8 49.09 7.86 40.64
C SER A 8 47.86 7.28 39.89
N ASN A 9 47.43 7.79 38.73
CA ASN A 9 48.07 7.83 37.39
C ASN A 9 47.04 7.17 36.43
N ASN A 10 46.86 7.50 35.15
CA ASN A 10 47.54 8.41 34.25
C ASN A 10 46.58 8.68 33.07
N ARG A 11 46.47 9.93 32.62
CA ARG A 11 46.16 10.25 31.22
C ARG A 11 47.48 10.30 30.47
N GLN A 12 47.53 9.85 29.22
CA GLN A 12 48.08 10.71 28.15
C GLN A 12 47.84 10.18 26.74
N SER A 13 47.52 11.16 25.90
CA SER A 13 47.47 11.20 24.44
C SER A 13 48.84 11.08 23.77
N SER A 14 48.88 10.63 22.51
CA SER A 14 49.24 11.46 21.32
C SER A 14 49.91 10.68 20.18
N GLY A 15 49.71 11.16 18.95
CA GLY A 15 50.45 10.81 17.71
C GLY A 15 49.67 9.84 16.81
N GLY A 16 49.17 10.17 15.62
CA GLY A 16 49.57 11.18 14.65
C GLY A 16 50.15 10.47 13.41
N ARG A 17 49.37 10.36 12.32
CA ARG A 17 49.88 10.14 10.96
C ARG A 17 48.90 10.73 9.93
N GLN A 18 49.39 11.70 9.19
CA GLN A 18 48.79 12.25 7.97
C GLN A 18 48.89 11.23 6.84
N ILE A 19 47.83 11.09 6.04
CA ILE A 19 47.93 10.79 4.60
C ILE A 19 46.89 11.67 3.89
N ALA A 20 47.37 12.41 2.90
CA ALA A 20 46.61 13.32 2.05
C ALA A 20 45.81 12.58 0.97
N ALA A 21 44.70 13.21 0.61
CA ALA A 21 43.86 13.13 -0.58
C ALA A 21 44.19 12.08 -1.69
N LEU A 22 43.14 11.35 -2.08
CA LEU A 22 42.84 11.12 -3.49
C LEU A 22 41.32 11.22 -3.71
N VAL A 23 40.93 12.16 -4.58
CA VAL A 23 39.61 12.29 -5.18
C VAL A 23 39.44 11.18 -6.20
N ALA A 24 38.34 10.42 -6.13
CA ALA A 24 37.82 9.64 -7.26
C ALA A 24 36.30 9.53 -7.19
N LEU A 25 35.68 9.83 -8.33
CA LEU A 25 34.28 10.01 -8.64
C LEU A 25 33.42 8.73 -8.62
N VAL A 26 32.14 8.95 -8.29
CA VAL A 26 30.92 8.53 -9.01
C VAL A 26 30.42 7.08 -8.93
N ALA A 27 29.11 7.04 -8.62
CA ALA A 27 28.11 6.02 -8.87
C ALA A 27 28.27 4.70 -8.10
N VAL A 28 27.36 4.50 -7.14
CA VAL A 28 26.58 3.27 -6.88
C VAL A 28 25.93 3.49 -5.50
N GLY A 29 24.62 3.77 -5.50
CA GLY A 29 23.91 4.11 -4.27
C GLY A 29 22.40 4.17 -4.46
N VAL A 30 21.80 3.15 -5.07
CA VAL A 30 20.34 2.97 -5.18
C VAL A 30 19.90 1.53 -4.79
N THR A 31 20.82 0.65 -4.40
CA THR A 31 20.51 -0.78 -4.19
C THR A 31 20.27 -1.22 -2.74
N LEU A 32 20.52 -0.37 -1.73
CA LEU A 32 20.53 -0.86 -0.34
C LEU A 32 19.15 -0.92 0.35
N ALA A 33 18.16 -0.14 -0.08
CA ALA A 33 16.79 -0.25 0.45
C ALA A 33 16.07 -1.52 -0.03
N ALA A 34 16.48 -2.07 -1.17
CA ALA A 34 16.00 -3.37 -1.67
C ALA A 34 16.83 -4.55 -1.14
N TRP A 35 18.00 -4.32 -0.53
CA TRP A 35 18.91 -5.39 -0.09
C TRP A 35 18.44 -6.11 1.18
N GLN A 36 17.65 -5.45 2.03
CA GLN A 36 17.08 -6.10 3.21
C GLN A 36 15.75 -6.82 2.93
N LEU A 37 15.18 -6.69 1.72
CA LEU A 37 13.90 -7.32 1.34
C LEU A 37 14.04 -8.62 0.56
N SER A 38 15.26 -9.09 0.32
CA SER A 38 15.47 -10.44 -0.19
C SER A 38 16.92 -10.82 0.03
N THR A 39 17.20 -11.59 1.07
CA THR A 39 18.27 -12.56 0.89
C THR A 39 17.81 -13.41 -0.30
N PRO A 40 18.58 -13.48 -1.40
CA PRO A 40 18.35 -14.54 -2.35
C PRO A 40 18.47 -15.80 -1.51
N LEU A 41 17.43 -16.63 -1.48
CA LEU A 41 17.68 -18.04 -1.26
C LEU A 41 18.75 -18.37 -2.30
N THR A 42 20.00 -18.56 -1.86
CA THR A 42 20.98 -19.26 -2.66
C THR A 42 20.22 -20.46 -3.21
N PRO A 43 20.27 -20.74 -4.52
CA PRO A 43 19.62 -21.93 -5.04
C PRO A 43 20.30 -23.08 -4.31
N SER A 44 19.66 -23.58 -3.28
CA SER A 44 20.00 -24.87 -2.73
C SER A 44 19.71 -25.78 -3.90
N SER A 45 20.79 -26.29 -4.51
CA SER A 45 20.72 -27.43 -5.40
C SER A 45 19.69 -28.37 -4.79
N PRO A 46 18.62 -28.75 -5.52
CA PRO A 46 17.54 -29.49 -4.92
C PRO A 46 18.15 -30.74 -4.30
N THR A 47 18.19 -30.80 -2.98
CA THR A 47 18.41 -32.07 -2.30
C THR A 47 17.31 -32.97 -2.82
N PRO A 48 17.63 -34.14 -3.41
CA PRO A 48 16.60 -35.00 -3.95
C PRO A 48 15.73 -35.47 -2.79
N ASP A 49 14.59 -34.79 -2.61
CA ASP A 49 13.54 -35.26 -1.72
C ASP A 49 13.17 -36.66 -2.20
N ARG A 50 12.98 -37.57 -1.23
CA ARG A 50 12.54 -38.95 -1.46
C ARG A 50 11.49 -39.01 -2.58
N PRO A 51 11.59 -39.95 -3.55
CA PRO A 51 10.58 -40.09 -4.58
C PRO A 51 9.19 -40.24 -3.92
N SER A 52 8.27 -39.37 -4.35
CA SER A 52 6.91 -39.32 -3.82
C SER A 52 6.21 -40.67 -3.99
N SER A 53 5.51 -41.12 -2.93
CA SER A 53 4.62 -42.28 -2.96
C SER A 53 3.23 -41.97 -3.54
N ALA A 54 3.02 -40.75 -4.06
CA ALA A 54 1.74 -40.29 -4.58
C ALA A 54 1.28 -41.13 -5.78
N ARG A 55 0.05 -41.64 -5.71
CA ARG A 55 -0.52 -42.60 -6.66
C ARG A 55 -1.30 -41.95 -7.80
N THR A 56 -1.60 -40.66 -7.72
CA THR A 56 -2.48 -39.97 -8.68
C THR A 56 -1.66 -39.42 -9.85
N PRO A 57 -1.97 -39.77 -11.10
CA PRO A 57 -1.33 -39.18 -12.27
C PRO A 57 -1.59 -37.67 -12.35
N VAL A 58 -0.55 -36.91 -12.74
CA VAL A 58 -0.67 -35.48 -13.02
C VAL A 58 -1.27 -35.28 -14.40
N THR A 59 -2.58 -34.99 -14.43
CA THR A 59 -3.33 -34.61 -15.63
C THR A 59 -3.79 -33.16 -15.51
N THR A 60 -4.24 -32.54 -16.61
CA THR A 60 -4.85 -31.19 -16.57
C THR A 60 -5.99 -31.12 -15.56
N LEU A 61 -6.85 -32.14 -15.51
CA LEU A 61 -7.95 -32.18 -14.55
C LEU A 61 -7.42 -32.25 -13.11
N THR A 62 -6.45 -33.13 -12.84
CA THR A 62 -5.85 -33.25 -11.51
C THR A 62 -5.23 -31.93 -11.04
N VAL A 63 -4.48 -31.25 -11.92
CA VAL A 63 -3.84 -29.97 -11.58
C VAL A 63 -4.87 -28.87 -11.35
N LYS A 64 -5.87 -28.75 -12.24
CA LYS A 64 -6.95 -27.76 -12.06
C LYS A 64 -7.72 -27.97 -10.76
N THR A 65 -8.13 -29.20 -10.46
CA THR A 65 -8.88 -29.51 -9.23
C THR A 65 -8.03 -29.28 -7.98
N LEU A 66 -6.74 -29.62 -8.02
CA LEU A 66 -5.87 -29.38 -6.89
C LEU A 66 -5.62 -27.89 -6.69
N CYS A 67 -5.09 -27.19 -7.70
CA CYS A 67 -4.65 -25.80 -7.61
C CYS A 67 -5.79 -24.76 -7.51
N SER A 68 -7.05 -25.19 -7.47
CA SER A 68 -8.22 -24.28 -7.32
C SER A 68 -8.95 -24.43 -5.97
N GLN A 69 -8.36 -25.11 -4.99
CA GLN A 69 -9.03 -25.34 -3.70
C GLN A 69 -8.95 -24.13 -2.75
N CYS A 70 -7.95 -23.28 -2.91
CA CYS A 70 -7.73 -22.11 -2.04
C CYS A 70 -8.14 -20.80 -2.72
N HIS A 71 -7.79 -20.68 -3.99
CA HIS A 71 -7.99 -19.50 -4.81
C HIS A 71 -8.34 -19.92 -6.24
N LYS A 72 -8.56 -18.96 -7.13
CA LYS A 72 -8.80 -19.22 -8.55
C LYS A 72 -7.62 -19.95 -9.19
N PHE A 73 -7.90 -20.79 -10.18
CA PHE A 73 -6.86 -21.56 -10.88
C PHE A 73 -5.77 -20.62 -11.46
N PRO A 74 -4.49 -20.78 -11.10
CA PRO A 74 -3.42 -19.99 -11.69
C PRO A 74 -3.08 -20.58 -13.07
N ASP A 75 -3.49 -19.93 -14.15
CA ASP A 75 -3.17 -20.41 -15.50
C ASP A 75 -1.64 -20.36 -15.75
N PRO A 76 -1.02 -21.37 -16.38
CA PRO A 76 0.39 -21.34 -16.73
C PRO A 76 0.87 -20.08 -17.47
N SER A 77 -0.02 -19.37 -18.18
CA SER A 77 0.34 -18.17 -18.94
C SER A 77 0.65 -16.94 -18.09
N ILE A 78 0.26 -16.91 -16.81
CA ILE A 78 0.34 -15.69 -15.97
C ILE A 78 1.76 -15.41 -15.47
N LEU A 79 2.67 -16.39 -15.56
CA LEU A 79 4.07 -16.28 -15.14
C LEU A 79 4.99 -17.00 -16.12
N PRO A 80 6.25 -16.55 -16.29
CA PRO A 80 7.20 -17.25 -17.14
C PRO A 80 7.65 -18.58 -16.54
N LYS A 81 8.16 -19.49 -17.38
CA LYS A 81 8.63 -20.83 -16.99
C LYS A 81 9.58 -20.82 -15.78
N SER A 82 10.43 -19.80 -15.67
CA SER A 82 11.41 -19.66 -14.59
C SER A 82 10.77 -19.56 -13.20
N GLU A 83 9.53 -19.07 -13.10
CA GLU A 83 8.88 -18.79 -11.82
C GLU A 83 8.20 -20.00 -11.21
N TRP A 84 7.60 -20.86 -12.05
CA TRP A 84 6.75 -21.96 -11.61
C TRP A 84 7.42 -22.94 -10.62
N PRO A 85 8.71 -23.32 -10.74
CA PRO A 85 9.37 -24.15 -9.74
C PRO A 85 9.34 -23.53 -8.34
N SER A 86 9.58 -22.21 -8.23
CA SER A 86 9.55 -21.49 -6.96
C SER A 86 8.12 -21.42 -6.41
N ARG A 87 7.14 -21.02 -7.25
CA ARG A 87 5.73 -20.85 -6.83
C ARG A 87 5.14 -22.15 -6.29
N ILE A 88 5.20 -23.22 -7.08
CA ILE A 88 4.66 -24.52 -6.67
C ILE A 88 5.45 -25.09 -5.48
N GLY A 89 6.76 -24.87 -5.44
CA GLY A 89 7.60 -25.26 -4.31
C GLY A 89 7.24 -24.57 -3.00
N GLN A 90 6.89 -23.28 -3.03
CA GLN A 90 6.40 -22.53 -1.88
C GLN A 90 5.01 -23.02 -1.46
N MET A 91 4.07 -23.11 -2.40
CA MET A 91 2.71 -23.61 -2.15
C MET A 91 2.71 -24.99 -1.48
N ALA A 92 3.56 -25.91 -1.94
CA ALA A 92 3.67 -27.25 -1.38
C ALA A 92 4.16 -27.27 0.08
N LYS A 93 4.88 -26.23 0.53
CA LYS A 93 5.41 -26.12 1.90
C LYS A 93 4.39 -25.55 2.90
N PHE A 94 3.33 -24.90 2.43
CA PHE A 94 2.33 -24.32 3.31
C PHE A 94 1.64 -25.38 4.17
N LYS A 95 1.52 -25.11 5.47
CA LYS A 95 0.80 -25.98 6.41
C LYS A 95 -0.67 -26.02 6.03
N GLY A 96 -1.30 -27.18 6.17
CA GLY A 96 -2.68 -27.40 5.73
C GLY A 96 -2.74 -27.74 4.25
N TYR A 97 -2.88 -26.75 3.38
CA TYR A 97 -3.15 -27.00 1.96
C TYR A 97 -1.96 -27.60 1.21
N GLY A 98 -0.76 -27.05 1.36
CA GLY A 98 0.46 -27.59 0.74
C GLY A 98 0.74 -29.03 1.14
N SER A 99 0.46 -29.39 2.41
CA SER A 99 0.52 -30.79 2.87
C SER A 99 -0.52 -31.70 2.20
N LYS A 100 -1.72 -31.22 1.89
CA LYS A 100 -2.74 -31.98 1.15
C LYS A 100 -2.28 -32.24 -0.29
N ILE A 101 -1.74 -31.22 -0.98
CA ILE A 101 -1.19 -31.39 -2.34
C ILE A 101 -0.11 -32.46 -2.37
N ARG A 102 0.87 -32.39 -1.45
CA ARG A 102 1.98 -33.36 -1.35
C ARG A 102 1.51 -34.78 -1.08
N GLY A 103 0.37 -34.95 -0.40
CA GLY A 103 -0.24 -36.25 -0.14
C GLY A 103 -0.97 -36.86 -1.35
N ILE A 104 -1.37 -36.04 -2.33
CA ILE A 104 -2.22 -36.47 -3.46
C ILE A 104 -1.42 -36.66 -4.75
N VAL A 105 -0.47 -35.75 -5.06
CA VAL A 105 0.34 -35.76 -6.28
C VAL A 105 1.82 -35.53 -6.01
N ASN A 106 2.67 -35.97 -6.94
CA ASN A 106 4.08 -35.62 -6.93
C ASN A 106 4.26 -34.15 -7.35
N THR A 107 4.71 -33.30 -6.43
CA THR A 107 4.96 -31.87 -6.67
C THR A 107 5.91 -31.61 -7.85
N GLN A 108 6.91 -32.46 -8.08
CA GLN A 108 7.83 -32.31 -9.20
C GLN A 108 7.14 -32.52 -10.55
N GLU A 109 6.17 -33.42 -10.62
CA GLU A 109 5.38 -33.63 -11.84
C GLU A 109 4.40 -32.47 -12.09
N VAL A 110 3.88 -31.84 -11.02
CA VAL A 110 3.10 -30.60 -11.14
C VAL A 110 3.96 -29.45 -11.66
N ILE A 111 5.18 -29.29 -11.14
CA ILE A 111 6.15 -28.28 -11.64
C ILE A 111 6.41 -28.50 -13.13
N LYS A 112 6.74 -29.73 -13.54
CA LYS A 112 6.93 -30.06 -14.96
C LYS A 112 5.69 -29.74 -15.80
N TRP A 113 4.49 -29.99 -15.26
CA TRP A 113 3.24 -29.71 -15.96
C TRP A 113 3.06 -28.22 -16.24
N TYR A 114 3.35 -27.34 -15.27
CA TYR A 114 3.31 -25.88 -15.43
C TYR A 114 4.41 -25.38 -16.37
N VAL A 115 5.67 -25.80 -16.15
CA VAL A 115 6.82 -25.38 -16.98
C VAL A 115 6.64 -25.78 -18.45
N ALA A 116 6.00 -26.92 -18.73
CA ALA A 116 5.72 -27.35 -20.10
C ALA A 116 4.68 -26.46 -20.83
N ARG A 117 3.91 -25.64 -20.11
CA ARG A 117 2.78 -24.85 -20.63
C ARG A 117 2.96 -23.34 -20.49
N ALA A 118 3.82 -22.91 -19.58
CA ALA A 118 4.12 -21.51 -19.36
C ALA A 118 4.97 -20.93 -20.51
N PRO A 119 4.87 -19.61 -20.77
CA PRO A 119 5.72 -18.93 -21.74
C PRO A 119 7.15 -18.78 -21.23
N GLU A 120 8.13 -18.62 -22.12
CA GLU A 120 9.52 -18.31 -21.71
C GLU A 120 9.62 -16.93 -21.06
N ALA A 121 8.87 -15.97 -21.59
CA ALA A 121 8.77 -14.61 -21.08
C ALA A 121 7.34 -14.09 -21.29
N LEU A 122 6.89 -13.19 -20.41
CA LEU A 122 5.62 -12.50 -20.60
C LEU A 122 5.74 -11.46 -21.72
N ASP A 123 4.75 -11.42 -22.60
CA ASP A 123 4.60 -10.36 -23.58
C ASP A 123 4.24 -9.06 -22.86
N ARG A 124 5.08 -8.04 -22.98
CA ARG A 124 4.94 -6.75 -22.29
C ARG A 124 5.11 -5.66 -23.33
N PRO A 125 4.01 -5.17 -23.93
CA PRO A 125 4.09 -4.09 -24.90
C PRO A 125 4.70 -2.84 -24.26
N THR A 126 5.43 -2.07 -25.06
CA THR A 126 5.83 -0.72 -24.65
C THR A 126 4.58 0.16 -24.51
N LEU A 127 4.65 1.21 -23.70
CA LEU A 127 3.54 2.11 -23.44
C LEU A 127 3.46 3.29 -24.43
N ASP A 128 4.11 3.14 -25.59
CA ASP A 128 4.38 4.20 -26.56
C ASP A 128 3.12 4.74 -27.26
N ASP A 129 2.09 3.90 -27.40
CA ASP A 129 0.87 4.22 -28.15
C ASP A 129 -0.29 4.73 -27.26
N GLN A 130 -0.09 4.76 -25.94
CA GLN A 130 -1.17 5.02 -24.98
C GLN A 130 -1.05 6.35 -24.24
N ILE A 131 0.06 7.08 -24.41
CA ILE A 131 0.39 8.15 -23.48
C ILE A 131 1.02 9.35 -24.18
N THR A 132 0.36 10.50 -24.09
CA THR A 132 0.94 11.80 -24.45
C THR A 132 1.65 12.41 -23.25
N ASP A 133 2.59 13.33 -23.45
CA ASP A 133 3.09 14.15 -22.35
C ASP A 133 1.95 15.04 -21.83
N ALA A 134 1.83 15.16 -20.50
CA ALA A 134 0.88 16.09 -19.91
C ALA A 134 1.25 17.55 -20.21
N PRO A 135 0.27 18.47 -20.22
CA PRO A 135 0.53 19.91 -20.21
C PRO A 135 1.54 20.30 -19.14
N GLN A 136 2.50 21.17 -19.48
CA GLN A 136 3.41 21.75 -18.48
C GLN A 136 2.68 22.78 -17.62
N ARG A 137 1.97 22.30 -16.60
CA ARG A 137 1.24 23.12 -15.63
C ARG A 137 1.60 22.84 -14.18
N PHE A 138 2.55 21.93 -13.93
CA PHE A 138 2.95 21.57 -12.57
C PHE A 138 4.35 22.07 -12.22
N THR A 139 4.49 22.60 -11.01
CA THR A 139 5.80 22.83 -10.38
C THR A 139 6.01 21.82 -9.27
N VAL A 140 7.15 21.12 -9.26
CA VAL A 140 7.44 20.11 -8.23
C VAL A 140 8.22 20.72 -7.08
N GLN A 141 7.70 20.57 -5.87
CA GLN A 141 8.38 20.90 -4.63
C GLN A 141 8.70 19.63 -3.84
N ALA A 142 10.00 19.35 -3.64
CA ALA A 142 10.44 18.35 -2.68
C ALA A 142 10.23 18.84 -1.25
N VAL A 143 9.67 17.98 -0.40
CA VAL A 143 9.40 18.26 1.02
C VAL A 143 10.27 17.34 1.87
N ALA A 144 11.33 17.87 2.49
CA ALA A 144 12.31 17.04 3.18
C ALA A 144 11.80 16.55 4.54
N CYS A 145 12.40 15.45 5.02
CA CYS A 145 12.31 15.03 6.41
C CYS A 145 13.63 15.42 7.11
N PRO A 146 13.61 16.31 8.10
CA PRO A 146 14.83 16.75 8.80
C PRO A 146 15.37 15.68 9.77
N GLU A 147 14.57 14.66 10.09
CA GLU A 147 14.97 13.57 10.97
C GLU A 147 16.01 12.70 10.27
N LYS A 148 17.14 12.45 10.93
CA LYS A 148 18.15 11.52 10.42
C LYS A 148 17.72 10.11 10.74
N THR A 149 17.50 9.30 9.72
CA THR A 149 17.19 7.88 9.87
C THR A 149 18.41 7.02 9.52
N ASP A 150 18.53 5.87 10.18
CA ASP A 150 19.53 4.86 9.80
C ASP A 150 19.00 3.98 8.66
N ASP A 151 17.70 3.70 8.66
CA ASP A 151 17.02 2.91 7.64
C ASP A 151 16.46 3.79 6.51
N PRO A 152 16.28 3.22 5.30
CA PRO A 152 15.62 3.88 4.18
C PRO A 152 14.28 4.50 4.59
N ILE A 153 13.93 5.64 3.97
CA ILE A 153 12.61 6.23 4.16
C ILE A 153 11.63 5.46 3.28
N VAL A 154 10.57 4.92 3.90
CA VAL A 154 9.53 4.16 3.20
C VAL A 154 8.18 4.80 3.50
N ILE A 155 7.78 5.76 2.67
CA ILE A 155 6.48 6.42 2.85
C ILE A 155 5.36 5.45 2.47
N SER A 156 4.61 5.00 3.46
CA SER A 156 3.52 4.03 3.32
C SER A 156 2.18 4.69 3.00
N ASN A 157 2.02 5.93 3.45
CA ASN A 157 0.80 6.70 3.28
C ASN A 157 1.13 8.19 3.26
N VAL A 158 0.61 8.91 2.28
CA VAL A 158 0.59 10.38 2.22
C VAL A 158 -0.86 10.82 2.12
N GLN A 159 -1.24 11.92 2.80
CA GLN A 159 -2.58 12.48 2.75
C GLN A 159 -2.55 14.00 2.85
N LEU A 160 -3.43 14.65 2.09
CA LEU A 160 -3.78 16.05 2.28
C LEU A 160 -4.99 16.14 3.21
N VAL A 161 -4.76 16.60 4.45
CA VAL A 161 -5.74 16.50 5.54
C VAL A 161 -6.03 17.85 6.17
N ASP A 162 -7.13 17.96 6.88
CA ASP A 162 -7.38 19.05 7.83
C ASP A 162 -7.35 18.44 9.24
N LEU A 163 -6.16 18.26 9.79
CA LEU A 163 -5.91 17.62 11.09
C LEU A 163 -5.96 18.63 12.24
N LEU A 164 -5.40 19.82 12.02
CA LEU A 164 -5.36 20.87 13.05
C LEU A 164 -6.64 21.71 13.09
N GLY A 165 -7.54 21.54 12.11
CA GLY A 165 -8.91 22.06 12.17
C GLY A 165 -9.00 23.58 12.15
N GLN A 166 -9.94 24.11 12.95
CA GLN A 166 -10.24 25.54 12.98
C GLN A 166 -9.05 26.42 13.35
N ASP A 167 -8.06 25.88 14.08
CA ASP A 167 -6.82 26.59 14.41
C ASP A 167 -6.05 27.05 13.17
N ARG A 168 -6.33 26.42 12.01
CA ARG A 168 -5.71 26.75 10.72
C ARG A 168 -6.71 27.20 9.65
N GLN A 169 -7.94 27.54 10.05
CA GLN A 169 -8.98 28.06 9.14
C GLN A 169 -9.25 27.11 7.96
N GLY A 170 -9.18 25.80 8.19
CA GLY A 170 -9.43 24.77 7.16
C GLY A 170 -8.28 24.57 6.15
N LYS A 171 -7.12 25.20 6.37
CA LYS A 171 -5.94 24.97 5.52
C LYS A 171 -5.45 23.54 5.67
N LYS A 172 -5.11 22.92 4.55
CA LYS A 172 -4.61 21.55 4.55
C LYS A 172 -3.22 21.43 5.17
N GLU A 173 -2.95 20.25 5.72
CA GLU A 173 -1.64 19.74 6.06
C GLU A 173 -1.27 18.57 5.14
N LEU A 174 0.03 18.39 4.97
CA LEU A 174 0.60 17.18 4.40
C LEU A 174 0.95 16.22 5.53
N LEU A 175 0.21 15.12 5.66
CA LEU A 175 0.46 14.04 6.59
C LEU A 175 1.19 12.90 5.85
N ALA A 176 2.24 12.34 6.45
CA ALA A 176 2.94 11.18 5.90
C ALA A 176 3.30 10.16 6.98
N CYS A 177 3.30 8.88 6.61
CA CYS A 177 3.75 7.77 7.45
C CYS A 177 5.02 7.16 6.86
N ASP A 178 6.08 7.06 7.64
CA ASP A 178 7.25 6.24 7.30
C ASP A 178 7.17 4.91 8.05
N MET A 179 6.81 3.84 7.34
CA MET A 179 6.64 2.52 7.95
C MET A 179 7.96 1.87 8.38
N SER A 180 9.09 2.26 7.79
CA SER A 180 10.39 1.64 8.10
C SER A 180 10.94 2.22 9.39
N ASN A 181 10.83 3.54 9.56
CA ASN A 181 11.40 4.26 10.71
C ASN A 181 10.38 4.55 11.82
N GLY A 182 9.13 4.15 11.64
CA GLY A 182 8.09 4.33 12.65
C GLY A 182 7.65 5.78 12.82
N LEU A 183 7.73 6.61 11.78
CA LEU A 183 7.47 8.05 11.88
C LEU A 183 6.07 8.39 11.39
N ILE A 184 5.39 9.27 12.12
CA ILE A 184 4.31 10.08 11.58
C ILE A 184 4.79 11.51 11.46
N LEU A 185 4.66 12.04 10.25
CA LEU A 185 5.25 13.26 9.78
C LEU A 185 4.14 14.23 9.36
N LEU A 186 4.30 15.50 9.68
CA LEU A 186 3.34 16.54 9.33
C LEU A 186 4.08 17.77 8.77
N SER A 187 3.59 18.29 7.65
CA SER A 187 3.93 19.64 7.18
C SER A 187 2.69 20.53 7.16
N ARG A 188 2.86 21.75 7.70
CA ARG A 188 1.83 22.77 7.78
C ARG A 188 1.93 23.66 6.54
N ALA A 189 1.35 23.21 5.44
CA ALA A 189 1.37 23.92 4.16
C ALA A 189 0.75 25.32 4.27
N THR A 190 1.23 26.25 3.45
CA THR A 190 0.69 27.62 3.37
C THR A 190 0.54 27.99 1.90
N PRO A 191 -0.28 29.01 1.56
CA PRO A 191 -0.44 29.49 0.18
C PRO A 191 0.83 30.03 -0.50
N LYS A 192 1.98 30.01 0.18
CA LYS A 192 3.25 30.50 -0.37
C LYS A 192 4.33 29.44 -0.43
N ARG A 193 4.19 28.36 0.35
CA ARG A 193 5.19 27.29 0.46
C ARG A 193 4.66 26.14 1.30
N ILE A 194 5.22 24.97 1.03
CA ILE A 194 5.06 23.75 1.84
C ILE A 194 6.36 23.57 2.66
N PRO A 195 6.37 23.82 3.98
CA PRO A 195 7.58 23.61 4.78
C PRO A 195 8.02 22.14 4.82
N ASP A 196 9.26 21.87 5.25
CA ASP A 196 9.71 20.51 5.53
C ASP A 196 8.84 19.81 6.58
N LEU A 197 8.81 18.48 6.52
CA LEU A 197 8.08 17.63 7.44
C LEU A 197 8.61 17.76 8.88
N THR A 198 7.73 17.54 9.85
CA THR A 198 8.07 17.47 11.26
C THR A 198 7.54 16.18 11.87
N VAL A 199 8.32 15.53 12.74
CA VAL A 199 7.87 14.32 13.44
C VAL A 199 6.85 14.72 14.51
N ILE A 200 5.62 14.22 14.40
CA ILE A 200 4.56 14.46 15.39
C ILE A 200 4.34 13.25 16.31
N ALA A 201 4.71 12.05 15.86
CA ALA A 201 4.66 10.85 16.69
C ALA A 201 5.64 9.77 16.18
N ARG A 202 5.97 8.83 17.07
CA ARG A 202 6.70 7.60 16.74
C ARG A 202 5.91 6.38 17.18
N ILE A 203 5.67 5.49 16.23
CA ILE A 203 4.86 4.27 16.32
C ILE A 203 5.66 3.14 15.69
N GLY A 204 5.29 1.88 15.88
CA GLY A 204 6.11 0.74 15.42
C GLY A 204 6.35 0.79 13.91
N HIS A 205 5.31 0.48 13.13
CA HIS A 205 5.36 0.41 11.68
C HIS A 205 4.05 0.94 11.08
N PRO A 206 3.83 2.28 11.06
CA PRO A 206 2.58 2.86 10.58
C PRO A 206 2.39 2.61 9.08
N ALA A 207 1.38 1.81 8.73
CA ALA A 207 0.98 1.59 7.34
C ALA A 207 0.10 2.72 6.80
N ARG A 208 -0.82 3.23 7.62
CA ARG A 208 -1.80 4.23 7.25
C ARG A 208 -2.29 4.96 8.48
N CYS A 209 -2.56 6.26 8.33
CA CYS A 209 -3.29 7.05 9.31
C CYS A 209 -4.69 7.38 8.81
N GLN A 210 -5.60 7.72 9.69
CA GLN A 210 -6.92 8.27 9.38
C GLN A 210 -7.22 9.39 10.36
N VAL A 211 -7.71 10.52 9.84
CA VAL A 211 -8.12 11.65 10.69
C VAL A 211 -9.51 11.38 11.22
N VAL A 212 -9.69 11.40 12.54
CA VAL A 212 -10.96 11.10 13.20
C VAL A 212 -11.01 11.78 14.57
N ASP A 213 -12.13 12.36 14.97
CA ASP A 213 -12.35 12.77 16.37
C ASP A 213 -12.96 11.57 17.12
N LEU A 214 -12.12 10.79 17.81
CA LEU A 214 -12.55 9.48 18.33
C LEU A 214 -13.19 9.58 19.72
N ASP A 215 -12.86 10.60 20.51
CA ASP A 215 -13.46 10.83 21.82
C ASP A 215 -14.45 12.02 21.85
N ASN A 216 -14.78 12.56 20.67
CA ASN A 216 -15.74 13.63 20.45
C ASN A 216 -15.40 14.88 21.27
N ASP A 217 -14.10 15.19 21.38
CA ASP A 217 -13.61 16.36 22.12
C ASP A 217 -13.48 17.62 21.23
N GLY A 218 -13.78 17.47 19.93
CA GLY A 218 -13.75 18.52 18.92
C GLY A 218 -12.38 18.70 18.28
N LEU A 219 -11.35 18.00 18.74
CA LEU A 219 -10.06 17.91 18.08
C LEU A 219 -10.01 16.65 17.22
N ARG A 220 -9.41 16.76 16.03
CA ARG A 220 -9.27 15.60 15.15
C ARG A 220 -8.01 14.83 15.50
N ASP A 221 -8.14 13.56 15.83
CA ASP A 221 -7.03 12.68 16.16
C ASP A 221 -6.48 11.95 14.93
N LEU A 222 -5.54 11.03 15.16
CA LEU A 222 -5.13 10.05 14.17
C LEU A 222 -5.40 8.63 14.66
N LEU A 223 -6.13 7.85 13.88
CA LEU A 223 -6.18 6.40 13.99
C LEU A 223 -5.11 5.79 13.09
N VAL A 224 -4.25 4.96 13.65
CA VAL A 224 -3.04 4.43 13.00
C VAL A 224 -3.13 2.92 12.90
N ALA A 225 -3.05 2.41 11.68
CA ALA A 225 -2.80 1.00 11.39
C ALA A 225 -1.31 0.72 11.55
N ASP A 226 -0.94 -0.11 12.52
CA ASP A 226 0.45 -0.51 12.79
C ASP A 226 0.67 -1.97 12.35
N LEU A 227 1.57 -2.17 11.39
CA LEU A 227 1.92 -3.49 10.87
C LEU A 227 2.60 -4.36 11.93
N GLY A 228 3.25 -3.77 12.95
CA GLY A 228 4.05 -4.49 13.93
C GLY A 228 5.40 -4.99 13.42
N SER A 229 5.60 -5.10 12.10
CA SER A 229 6.90 -5.28 11.48
C SER A 229 6.93 -4.75 10.04
N PHE A 230 8.11 -4.31 9.59
CA PHE A 230 8.34 -3.88 8.22
C PHE A 230 8.21 -5.04 7.22
N GLY A 231 8.86 -6.17 7.49
CA GLY A 231 8.86 -7.34 6.60
C GLY A 231 7.54 -8.11 6.60
N ALA A 232 7.20 -8.74 5.47
CA ALA A 232 6.00 -9.57 5.36
C ALA A 232 6.22 -10.97 5.96
N PHE A 233 5.84 -11.14 7.23
CA PHE A 233 5.85 -12.43 7.91
C PHE A 233 4.59 -12.60 8.77
N ASP A 234 4.19 -13.85 9.00
CA ASP A 234 3.10 -14.16 9.94
C ASP A 234 3.59 -13.94 11.39
N HIS A 235 2.90 -13.08 12.12
CA HIS A 235 3.12 -12.80 13.54
C HIS A 235 1.90 -12.08 14.15
N ASP A 236 1.88 -11.91 15.48
CA ASP A 236 0.81 -11.21 16.22
C ASP A 236 1.35 -9.95 16.92
N LEU A 237 1.97 -9.04 16.15
CA LEU A 237 2.61 -7.81 16.67
C LEU A 237 1.94 -6.53 16.18
N GLY A 238 1.00 -6.64 15.25
CA GLY A 238 0.27 -5.49 14.74
C GLY A 238 -0.71 -4.94 15.77
N LYS A 239 -1.09 -3.68 15.56
CA LYS A 239 -1.91 -2.91 16.49
C LYS A 239 -2.78 -1.92 15.75
N VAL A 240 -3.84 -1.49 16.43
CA VAL A 240 -4.54 -0.24 16.11
C VAL A 240 -4.17 0.76 17.20
N THR A 241 -3.50 1.84 16.81
CA THR A 241 -3.02 2.88 17.73
C THR A 241 -3.78 4.17 17.47
N TRP A 242 -4.32 4.77 18.52
CA TRP A 242 -4.92 6.10 18.50
C TRP A 242 -3.91 7.12 18.98
N LEU A 243 -3.66 8.15 18.18
CA LEU A 243 -2.92 9.33 18.59
C LEU A 243 -3.90 10.44 18.90
N ARG A 244 -4.25 10.54 20.17
CA ARG A 244 -5.15 11.59 20.65
C ARG A 244 -4.48 12.95 20.53
N GLN A 245 -5.12 13.88 19.84
CA GLN A 245 -4.70 15.27 19.76
C GLN A 245 -5.01 15.99 21.08
N HIS A 246 -4.14 16.90 21.45
CA HIS A 246 -4.32 17.88 22.50
C HIS A 246 -4.13 19.28 21.92
N PRO A 247 -4.60 20.34 22.62
CA PRO A 247 -4.40 21.71 22.18
C PRO A 247 -2.95 22.00 21.76
N ALA A 248 -2.79 22.88 20.77
CA ALA A 248 -1.52 23.19 20.09
C ALA A 248 -0.96 22.09 19.17
N GLY A 249 -1.73 21.05 18.86
CA GLY A 249 -1.35 20.00 17.91
C GLY A 249 -0.28 19.06 18.46
N THR A 250 -0.41 18.68 19.74
CA THR A 250 0.44 17.66 20.37
C THR A 250 -0.35 16.35 20.47
N PHE A 251 0.34 15.21 20.43
CA PHE A 251 -0.31 13.89 20.33
C PHE A 251 0.16 12.93 21.40
N THR A 252 -0.79 12.21 22.03
CA THR A 252 -0.50 11.13 22.98
C THR A 252 -0.96 9.79 22.40
N PRO A 253 -0.09 8.77 22.29
CA PRO A 253 -0.46 7.46 21.79
C PRO A 253 -1.22 6.62 22.82
N ALA A 254 -2.23 5.89 22.36
CA ALA A 254 -2.95 4.86 23.11
C ALA A 254 -3.26 3.66 22.20
N SER A 255 -3.03 2.44 22.67
CA SER A 255 -3.46 1.24 21.94
C SER A 255 -4.97 1.06 22.06
N LEU A 256 -5.67 0.84 20.94
CA LEU A 256 -7.06 0.42 20.91
C LEU A 256 -7.21 -1.09 20.69
N ALA A 257 -6.24 -1.70 20.01
CA ALA A 257 -6.17 -3.14 19.85
C ALA A 257 -4.71 -3.60 19.72
N GLU A 258 -4.40 -4.78 20.27
CA GLU A 258 -3.06 -5.35 20.31
C GLU A 258 -3.09 -6.86 20.04
N ASN A 259 -1.92 -7.44 19.79
CA ASN A 259 -1.75 -8.85 19.44
C ASN A 259 -2.52 -9.23 18.17
N LEU A 260 -2.56 -8.29 17.23
CA LEU A 260 -3.12 -8.48 15.90
C LEU A 260 -2.02 -8.96 14.95
N SER A 261 -2.44 -9.56 13.85
CA SER A 261 -1.61 -9.72 12.66
C SER A 261 -1.22 -8.36 12.08
N ARG A 262 -0.47 -8.35 10.97
CA ARG A 262 -0.05 -7.10 10.33
C ARG A 262 -1.27 -6.25 9.94
N VAL A 263 -1.52 -5.14 10.65
CA VAL A 263 -2.67 -4.26 10.40
C VAL A 263 -2.30 -3.25 9.30
N ALA A 264 -2.99 -3.32 8.16
CA ALA A 264 -2.74 -2.43 7.03
C ALA A 264 -3.79 -1.31 6.91
N GLU A 265 -4.98 -1.50 7.47
CA GLU A 265 -6.09 -0.55 7.43
C GLU A 265 -6.85 -0.57 8.75
N ALA A 266 -7.25 0.61 9.22
CA ALA A 266 -8.15 0.79 10.34
C ALA A 266 -9.02 2.03 10.04
N ARG A 267 -10.34 1.89 10.09
CA ARG A 267 -11.31 2.96 9.84
C ARG A 267 -12.31 2.99 10.98
N ALA A 268 -12.68 4.19 11.40
CA ALA A 268 -13.68 4.41 12.44
C ALA A 268 -14.99 4.88 11.81
N ALA A 269 -16.11 4.32 12.27
CA ALA A 269 -17.45 4.79 11.96
C ALA A 269 -18.46 4.22 12.97
N ASP A 270 -19.61 4.87 13.10
CA ASP A 270 -20.74 4.42 13.91
C ASP A 270 -21.57 3.42 13.08
N PHE A 271 -21.25 2.12 13.18
CA PHE A 271 -21.82 1.10 12.28
C PHE A 271 -23.17 0.57 12.78
N ASP A 272 -23.48 0.69 14.07
CA ASP A 272 -24.78 0.32 14.65
C ASP A 272 -25.66 1.51 15.06
N GLN A 273 -25.20 2.73 14.83
CA GLN A 273 -25.93 3.99 15.06
C GLN A 273 -26.23 4.25 16.54
N ASP A 274 -25.35 3.78 17.42
CA ASP A 274 -25.50 3.98 18.87
C ASP A 274 -24.82 5.28 19.37
N GLY A 275 -24.04 5.92 18.50
CA GLY A 275 -23.39 7.21 18.72
C GLY A 275 -21.94 7.11 19.23
N ASP A 276 -21.41 5.91 19.44
CA ASP A 276 -19.98 5.68 19.56
C ASP A 276 -19.35 5.18 18.23
N LEU A 277 -18.03 5.25 18.12
CA LEU A 277 -17.33 4.90 16.88
C LEU A 277 -16.71 3.51 17.01
N ASP A 278 -17.20 2.56 16.23
CA ASP A 278 -16.58 1.27 16.04
C ASP A 278 -15.42 1.34 15.04
N LEU A 279 -14.64 0.26 14.96
CA LEU A 279 -13.52 0.17 14.02
C LEU A 279 -13.62 -1.04 13.12
N VAL A 280 -13.57 -0.83 11.80
CA VAL A 280 -13.25 -1.90 10.85
C VAL A 280 -11.73 -1.96 10.65
N VAL A 281 -11.17 -3.16 10.77
CA VAL A 281 -9.73 -3.39 10.75
C VAL A 281 -9.37 -4.46 9.72
N GLY A 282 -8.51 -4.06 8.78
CA GLY A 282 -7.91 -4.94 7.78
C GLY A 282 -6.58 -5.49 8.29
N GLU A 283 -6.57 -6.75 8.71
CA GLU A 283 -5.33 -7.47 8.99
C GLU A 283 -4.82 -8.11 7.70
N PHE A 284 -3.80 -7.50 7.11
CA PHE A 284 -3.10 -8.04 5.95
C PHE A 284 -2.47 -9.39 6.26
N GLY A 285 -1.79 -9.53 7.41
CA GLY A 285 -1.09 -10.77 7.77
C GLY A 285 -0.04 -11.18 6.72
N TRP A 286 0.00 -12.46 6.31
CA TRP A 286 0.81 -12.88 5.16
C TRP A 286 0.34 -14.19 4.50
N ARG A 287 0.46 -15.33 5.17
CA ARG A 287 0.20 -16.66 4.57
C ARG A 287 -0.64 -17.56 5.45
N THR A 288 -0.56 -17.36 6.75
CA THR A 288 -1.30 -18.15 7.73
C THR A 288 -2.05 -17.28 8.72
N THR A 289 -1.80 -15.98 8.73
CA THR A 289 -2.54 -14.99 9.50
C THR A 289 -3.07 -13.87 8.60
N GLY A 290 -4.03 -13.09 9.10
CA GLY A 290 -4.76 -12.06 8.35
C GLY A 290 -6.27 -12.32 8.35
N ARG A 291 -7.07 -11.26 8.51
CA ARG A 291 -8.52 -11.29 8.72
C ARG A 291 -9.13 -9.94 8.32
N VAL A 292 -10.46 -9.91 8.22
CA VAL A 292 -11.25 -8.67 8.34
C VAL A 292 -11.93 -8.70 9.70
N LEU A 293 -11.76 -7.64 10.49
CA LEU A 293 -12.29 -7.53 11.84
C LEU A 293 -13.23 -6.33 11.96
N ILE A 294 -14.20 -6.45 12.87
CA ILE A 294 -14.94 -5.34 13.46
C ILE A 294 -14.63 -5.28 14.96
N LEU A 295 -14.35 -4.09 15.46
CA LEU A 295 -14.14 -3.80 16.86
C LEU A 295 -15.30 -2.92 17.31
N GLU A 296 -16.27 -3.55 17.96
CA GLU A 296 -17.45 -2.92 18.53
C GLU A 296 -17.06 -2.09 19.75
N HIS A 297 -17.38 -0.80 19.77
CA HIS A 297 -17.22 -0.02 20.99
C HIS A 297 -18.35 -0.38 21.98
N ASN A 298 -18.02 -0.50 23.26
CA ASN A 298 -18.94 -1.09 24.25
C ASN A 298 -19.65 -0.05 25.12
N GLY A 299 -19.80 1.19 24.63
CA GLY A 299 -20.38 2.32 25.37
C GLY A 299 -19.58 2.74 26.62
N ARG A 300 -18.35 2.27 26.81
CA ARG A 300 -17.54 2.64 27.97
C ARG A 300 -17.23 4.14 27.94
N PRO A 301 -17.51 4.89 29.02
CA PRO A 301 -17.31 6.34 29.03
C PRO A 301 -15.83 6.72 29.12
N GLY A 302 -15.52 7.91 28.58
CA GLY A 302 -14.20 8.51 28.58
C GLY A 302 -13.38 8.13 27.34
N PRO A 303 -12.11 8.56 27.28
CA PRO A 303 -11.25 8.28 26.13
C PRO A 303 -11.13 6.76 25.87
N PRO A 304 -11.28 6.30 24.61
CA PRO A 304 -11.27 4.89 24.28
C PRO A 304 -9.91 4.24 24.58
N THR A 305 -9.97 3.00 25.06
CA THR A 305 -8.80 2.15 25.31
C THR A 305 -9.04 0.75 24.75
N THR A 306 -8.07 -0.15 24.88
CA THR A 306 -8.26 -1.58 24.53
C THR A 306 -9.45 -2.25 25.21
N GLN A 307 -9.93 -1.73 26.35
CA GLN A 307 -11.09 -2.29 27.04
C GLN A 307 -12.42 -1.65 26.61
N SER A 308 -12.37 -0.63 25.74
CA SER A 308 -13.57 -0.07 25.13
C SER A 308 -14.08 -0.92 23.97
N TYR A 309 -13.26 -1.83 23.43
CA TYR A 309 -13.61 -2.58 22.21
C TYR A 309 -13.78 -4.08 22.44
N THR A 310 -14.78 -4.64 21.77
CA THR A 310 -14.97 -6.09 21.61
C THR A 310 -14.68 -6.49 20.17
N LEU A 311 -13.70 -7.36 19.97
CA LEU A 311 -13.24 -7.76 18.64
C LEU A 311 -14.01 -8.98 18.12
N ARG A 312 -14.47 -8.88 16.87
CA ARG A 312 -15.06 -10.00 16.11
C ARG A 312 -14.47 -10.09 14.71
N ALA A 313 -14.16 -11.31 14.27
CA ALA A 313 -13.73 -11.56 12.90
C ALA A 313 -14.93 -11.72 11.97
N LEU A 314 -14.93 -10.97 10.87
CA LEU A 314 -15.93 -11.02 9.80
C LEU A 314 -15.48 -11.92 8.64
N ASP A 315 -14.17 -11.96 8.38
CA ASP A 315 -13.55 -12.78 7.35
C ASP A 315 -12.20 -13.34 7.84
N GLN A 316 -11.84 -14.53 7.40
CA GLN A 316 -10.61 -15.25 7.80
C GLN A 316 -9.51 -15.20 6.74
N ARG A 317 -9.75 -14.52 5.61
CA ARG A 317 -8.76 -14.34 4.55
C ARG A 317 -7.72 -13.29 4.96
N HIS A 318 -6.48 -13.53 4.54
CA HIS A 318 -5.39 -12.58 4.64
C HIS A 318 -5.38 -11.61 3.45
N GLY A 319 -4.49 -10.62 3.48
CA GLY A 319 -4.27 -9.70 2.36
C GLY A 319 -5.18 -8.47 2.33
N THR A 320 -5.99 -8.21 3.36
CA THR A 320 -6.84 -7.00 3.41
C THR A 320 -5.97 -5.75 3.50
N ILE A 321 -6.07 -4.86 2.49
CA ILE A 321 -5.32 -3.59 2.42
C ILE A 321 -6.19 -2.34 2.42
N HIS A 322 -7.50 -2.48 2.19
CA HIS A 322 -8.49 -1.41 2.28
C HIS A 322 -9.80 -1.90 2.87
N ALA A 323 -10.52 -1.01 3.55
CA ALA A 323 -11.83 -1.23 4.15
C ALA A 323 -12.61 0.09 4.38
N PRO A 324 -12.73 1.00 3.39
CA PRO A 324 -13.53 2.23 3.56
C PRO A 324 -14.99 1.95 3.93
N PRO A 325 -15.54 2.61 4.97
CA PRO A 325 -16.97 2.63 5.27
C PRO A 325 -17.75 3.45 4.23
N ILE A 326 -18.97 3.02 3.90
CA ILE A 326 -19.87 3.68 2.94
C ILE A 326 -21.29 3.13 3.09
N ASP A 327 -22.34 3.88 2.77
CA ASP A 327 -23.67 3.31 2.50
C ASP A 327 -23.74 2.97 1.00
N LEU A 328 -23.44 1.72 0.62
CA LEU A 328 -23.22 1.34 -0.77
C LEU A 328 -24.54 1.04 -1.50
N ASP A 329 -25.56 0.58 -0.79
CA ASP A 329 -26.86 0.26 -1.37
C ASP A 329 -27.98 1.28 -1.05
N GLY A 330 -27.66 2.33 -0.30
CA GLY A 330 -28.53 3.47 -0.05
C GLY A 330 -29.65 3.16 0.93
N ASP A 331 -29.49 2.14 1.77
CA ASP A 331 -30.51 1.72 2.73
C ASP A 331 -30.40 2.44 4.09
N GLY A 332 -29.36 3.27 4.26
CA GLY A 332 -29.08 4.05 5.45
C GLY A 332 -28.37 3.28 6.57
N GLN A 333 -28.03 2.01 6.35
CA GLN A 333 -27.15 1.23 7.21
C GLN A 333 -25.73 1.33 6.66
N LEU A 334 -24.75 1.44 7.56
CA LEU A 334 -23.39 1.64 7.11
C LEU A 334 -22.77 0.30 6.67
N ASP A 335 -22.28 0.25 5.45
CA ASP A 335 -21.48 -0.83 4.88
C ASP A 335 -19.99 -0.51 4.97
N PHE A 336 -19.18 -1.45 4.49
CA PHE A 336 -17.83 -1.14 4.07
C PHE A 336 -17.39 -2.06 2.93
N VAL A 337 -16.44 -1.59 2.12
CA VAL A 337 -15.90 -2.37 0.98
C VAL A 337 -14.45 -2.70 1.25
N THR A 338 -14.09 -3.98 1.19
CA THR A 338 -12.70 -4.41 1.35
C THR A 338 -12.02 -4.72 0.03
N LEU A 339 -10.73 -4.41 -0.05
CA LEU A 339 -9.82 -5.00 -1.04
C LEU A 339 -8.96 -6.05 -0.34
N ILE A 340 -9.18 -7.31 -0.71
CA ILE A 340 -8.43 -8.46 -0.19
C ILE A 340 -7.45 -8.90 -1.29
N ALA A 341 -6.20 -8.52 -1.13
CA ALA A 341 -5.09 -8.83 -2.03
C ALA A 341 -4.47 -10.20 -1.70
N GLN A 342 -3.25 -10.46 -2.18
CA GLN A 342 -2.46 -11.69 -1.96
C GLN A 342 -3.25 -12.98 -2.18
N GLU A 343 -3.25 -13.49 -3.41
CA GLU A 343 -3.91 -14.74 -3.83
C GLU A 343 -5.44 -14.69 -3.93
N HIS A 344 -6.11 -13.93 -3.07
CA HIS A 344 -7.56 -13.79 -3.08
C HIS A 344 -8.05 -12.81 -4.14
N GLU A 345 -7.38 -11.66 -4.28
CA GLU A 345 -7.57 -10.69 -5.36
C GLU A 345 -9.06 -10.34 -5.61
N ALA A 346 -9.74 -9.89 -4.55
CA ALA A 346 -11.17 -9.68 -4.54
C ALA A 346 -11.58 -8.35 -3.89
N VAL A 347 -12.61 -7.72 -4.47
CA VAL A 347 -13.34 -6.60 -3.87
C VAL A 347 -14.63 -7.16 -3.25
N VAL A 348 -14.82 -6.93 -1.95
CA VAL A 348 -15.92 -7.53 -1.19
C VAL A 348 -16.64 -6.46 -0.38
N ALA A 349 -17.92 -6.25 -0.66
CA ALA A 349 -18.78 -5.44 0.19
C ALA A 349 -19.24 -6.26 1.40
N PHE A 350 -19.27 -5.63 2.57
CA PHE A 350 -19.92 -6.13 3.77
C PHE A 350 -21.12 -5.23 4.02
N LEU A 351 -22.29 -5.67 3.54
CA LEU A 351 -23.52 -4.89 3.60
C LEU A 351 -24.10 -4.93 5.02
N GLY A 352 -24.25 -3.77 5.65
CA GLY A 352 -24.80 -3.56 6.97
C GLY A 352 -26.23 -4.06 7.08
N GLN A 353 -26.55 -4.67 8.21
CA GLN A 353 -27.89 -5.21 8.52
C GLN A 353 -28.36 -4.78 9.91
N GLY A 354 -27.74 -3.71 10.45
CA GLY A 354 -28.00 -3.17 11.78
C GLY A 354 -27.33 -4.00 12.86
N ASP A 355 -27.14 -3.41 14.04
CA ASP A 355 -26.53 -4.05 15.22
C ASP A 355 -25.21 -4.78 14.88
N LEU A 356 -24.36 -4.15 14.05
CA LEU A 356 -23.10 -4.71 13.52
C LEU A 356 -23.24 -6.03 12.73
N GLY A 357 -24.43 -6.35 12.24
CA GLY A 357 -24.67 -7.44 11.29
C GLY A 357 -24.16 -7.09 9.89
N PHE A 358 -23.47 -8.02 9.22
CA PHE A 358 -22.97 -7.82 7.87
C PHE A 358 -23.25 -9.01 6.95
N THR A 359 -23.69 -8.74 5.73
CA THR A 359 -23.78 -9.73 4.64
C THR A 359 -22.66 -9.48 3.63
N ALA A 360 -21.74 -10.43 3.50
CA ALA A 360 -20.64 -10.31 2.54
C ALA A 360 -21.11 -10.59 1.10
N LYS A 361 -20.78 -9.69 0.18
CA LYS A 361 -21.01 -9.81 -1.27
C LYS A 361 -19.71 -9.52 -2.03
N THR A 362 -19.21 -10.49 -2.80
CA THR A 362 -18.10 -10.24 -3.72
C THR A 362 -18.58 -9.38 -4.88
N LEU A 363 -18.05 -8.16 -5.00
CA LEU A 363 -18.34 -7.23 -6.09
C LEU A 363 -17.50 -7.56 -7.32
N TYR A 364 -16.24 -7.92 -7.10
CA TYR A 364 -15.31 -8.29 -8.15
C TYR A 364 -14.31 -9.35 -7.69
N GLN A 365 -14.00 -10.28 -8.59
CA GLN A 365 -13.02 -11.33 -8.38
C GLN A 365 -12.05 -11.33 -9.56
N ALA A 366 -10.78 -11.04 -9.29
CA ALA A 366 -9.78 -10.93 -10.34
C ALA A 366 -9.64 -12.23 -11.18
N PRO A 367 -9.09 -12.14 -12.40
CA PRO A 367 -8.90 -13.29 -13.29
C PRO A 367 -8.02 -14.40 -12.71
N HIS A 368 -7.07 -14.09 -11.83
CA HIS A 368 -6.10 -15.06 -11.29
C HIS A 368 -5.48 -14.59 -9.96
N PRO A 369 -4.87 -15.49 -9.16
CA PRO A 369 -4.36 -15.18 -7.82
C PRO A 369 -3.07 -14.32 -7.79
N CYS A 370 -2.38 -14.14 -8.92
CA CYS A 370 -1.19 -13.29 -9.00
C CYS A 370 -1.51 -11.92 -9.62
N TRP A 371 -2.71 -11.38 -9.37
CA TRP A 371 -3.22 -10.17 -10.04
C TRP A 371 -2.49 -8.91 -9.58
N GLY A 372 -2.05 -8.88 -8.33
CA GLY A 372 -1.26 -7.78 -7.78
C GLY A 372 -2.11 -6.57 -7.39
N SER A 373 -3.31 -6.79 -6.83
CA SER A 373 -4.15 -5.69 -6.33
C SER A 373 -3.37 -4.87 -5.31
N SER A 374 -3.35 -3.55 -5.50
CA SER A 374 -2.46 -2.65 -4.75
C SER A 374 -3.18 -1.48 -4.08
N GLY A 375 -4.35 -1.09 -4.56
CA GLY A 375 -5.07 0.04 -4.03
C GLY A 375 -6.50 0.17 -4.53
N MET A 376 -7.33 0.87 -3.77
CA MET A 376 -8.73 1.13 -4.09
C MET A 376 -9.18 2.52 -3.62
N GLN A 377 -10.09 3.13 -4.36
CA GLN A 377 -10.90 4.28 -3.95
C GLN A 377 -12.36 4.03 -4.35
N LEU A 378 -13.29 4.41 -3.47
CA LEU A 378 -14.72 4.48 -3.78
C LEU A 378 -15.03 5.89 -4.29
N VAL A 379 -15.62 6.00 -5.46
CA VAL A 379 -15.88 7.27 -6.16
C VAL A 379 -16.91 7.03 -7.26
N ASP A 380 -17.78 8.00 -7.54
CA ASP A 380 -18.65 8.02 -8.71
C ASP A 380 -17.86 8.62 -9.89
N LEU A 381 -17.46 7.80 -10.87
CA LEU A 381 -16.56 8.23 -11.96
C LEU A 381 -17.30 8.76 -13.18
N ASP A 382 -18.55 8.35 -13.41
CA ASP A 382 -19.34 8.76 -14.57
C ASP A 382 -20.48 9.74 -14.22
N GLY A 383 -20.67 10.05 -12.93
CA GLY A 383 -21.60 11.05 -12.42
C GLY A 383 -23.04 10.58 -12.40
N ASP A 384 -23.30 9.25 -12.41
CA ASP A 384 -24.64 8.70 -12.41
C ASP A 384 -25.27 8.58 -11.00
N GLY A 385 -24.46 8.82 -9.95
CA GLY A 385 -24.85 8.82 -8.55
C GLY A 385 -24.69 7.48 -7.85
N ASP A 386 -24.37 6.40 -8.56
CA ASP A 386 -23.97 5.12 -7.97
C ASP A 386 -22.47 5.15 -7.63
N THR A 387 -22.09 4.62 -6.46
CA THR A 387 -20.66 4.59 -6.10
C THR A 387 -19.93 3.46 -6.83
N ASP A 388 -18.87 3.81 -7.56
CA ASP A 388 -17.97 2.87 -8.23
C ASP A 388 -16.76 2.50 -7.38
N VAL A 389 -15.93 1.62 -7.95
CA VAL A 389 -14.62 1.27 -7.40
C VAL A 389 -13.51 1.55 -8.42
N LEU A 390 -12.67 2.54 -8.12
CA LEU A 390 -11.38 2.73 -8.77
C LEU A 390 -10.36 1.76 -8.14
N LEU A 391 -9.86 0.81 -8.93
CA LEU A 391 -8.98 -0.27 -8.49
C LEU A 391 -7.63 -0.19 -9.21
N THR A 392 -6.54 -0.44 -8.50
CA THR A 392 -5.20 -0.59 -9.10
C THR A 392 -4.68 -2.00 -8.92
N ASN A 393 -4.05 -2.53 -9.97
CA ASN A 393 -3.31 -3.78 -9.91
C ASN A 393 -1.92 -3.61 -10.53
N GLY A 394 -0.89 -3.66 -9.69
CA GLY A 394 0.48 -3.54 -10.15
C GLY A 394 1.52 -4.04 -9.17
N ASP A 395 1.10 -4.57 -8.01
CA ASP A 395 2.03 -5.06 -7.01
C ASP A 395 2.90 -6.20 -7.58
N THR A 396 4.19 -6.12 -7.26
CA THR A 396 5.22 -7.08 -7.66
C THR A 396 6.01 -7.61 -6.48
N MET A 397 5.67 -7.28 -5.24
CA MET A 397 6.51 -7.64 -4.09
C MET A 397 6.56 -9.16 -3.84
N ASP A 398 5.53 -9.89 -4.26
CA ASP A 398 5.50 -11.35 -4.13
C ASP A 398 6.33 -12.08 -5.21
N ASP A 399 6.48 -11.50 -6.40
CA ASP A 399 7.10 -12.21 -7.53
C ASP A 399 8.18 -11.49 -8.32
N ALA A 400 8.37 -10.19 -8.12
CA ALA A 400 9.34 -9.37 -8.83
C ALA A 400 9.14 -9.41 -10.37
N VAL A 401 7.89 -9.59 -10.83
CA VAL A 401 7.51 -9.67 -12.26
C VAL A 401 6.44 -8.63 -12.59
N LEU A 402 6.77 -7.70 -13.49
CA LEU A 402 5.78 -6.84 -14.16
C LEU A 402 4.92 -7.69 -15.10
N LYS A 403 3.58 -7.63 -14.98
CA LYS A 403 2.65 -8.45 -15.77
C LYS A 403 1.86 -7.60 -16.77
N PRO A 404 1.50 -8.14 -17.95
CA PRO A 404 0.84 -7.40 -19.04
C PRO A 404 -0.49 -6.75 -18.69
N ASP A 405 -1.15 -7.26 -17.67
CA ASP A 405 -2.44 -6.84 -17.16
C ASP A 405 -2.34 -5.82 -16.01
N HIS A 406 -1.14 -5.42 -15.58
CA HIS A 406 -0.98 -4.35 -14.59
C HIS A 406 -1.57 -3.03 -15.09
N GLY A 407 -2.41 -2.37 -14.29
CA GLY A 407 -2.99 -1.09 -14.65
C GLY A 407 -4.07 -0.57 -13.71
N VAL A 408 -4.73 0.48 -14.17
CA VAL A 408 -5.84 1.15 -13.49
C VAL A 408 -7.15 0.58 -14.03
N ARG A 409 -8.08 0.27 -13.13
CA ARG A 409 -9.36 -0.38 -13.39
C ARG A 409 -10.49 0.45 -12.80
N TRP A 410 -11.59 0.51 -13.52
CA TRP A 410 -12.85 1.06 -13.05
C TRP A 410 -13.85 -0.09 -12.96
N LEU A 411 -14.37 -0.34 -11.77
CA LEU A 411 -15.51 -1.22 -11.57
C LEU A 411 -16.74 -0.33 -11.47
N GLU A 412 -17.43 -0.15 -12.59
CA GLU A 412 -18.66 0.63 -12.74
C GLU A 412 -19.80 -0.10 -12.05
N ASN A 413 -20.43 0.55 -11.08
CA ASN A 413 -21.66 0.09 -10.46
C ASN A 413 -22.84 0.47 -11.36
N THR A 414 -23.25 -0.45 -12.22
CA THR A 414 -24.40 -0.29 -13.14
C THR A 414 -25.78 -0.31 -12.44
N GLY A 415 -25.80 0.03 -11.15
CA GLY A 415 -26.93 -0.01 -10.25
C GLY A 415 -27.17 -1.37 -9.57
N LYS A 416 -27.79 -1.32 -8.39
CA LYS A 416 -28.15 -2.49 -7.57
C LYS A 416 -26.97 -3.40 -7.26
N LEU A 417 -25.80 -2.79 -7.04
CA LEU A 417 -24.55 -3.48 -6.71
C LEU A 417 -24.13 -4.48 -7.80
N ALA A 418 -24.35 -4.15 -9.08
CA ALA A 418 -23.92 -4.93 -10.23
C ALA A 418 -22.73 -4.23 -10.90
N PHE A 419 -21.58 -4.89 -10.92
CA PHE A 419 -20.32 -4.26 -11.34
C PHE A 419 -19.84 -4.74 -12.70
N THR A 420 -19.43 -3.78 -13.55
CA THR A 420 -18.76 -4.03 -14.84
C THR A 420 -17.32 -3.50 -14.77
N GLU A 421 -16.34 -4.30 -15.19
CA GLU A 421 -14.94 -3.88 -15.18
C GLU A 421 -14.53 -3.24 -16.50
N HIS A 422 -13.86 -2.09 -16.40
CA HIS A 422 -13.21 -1.37 -17.47
C HIS A 422 -11.72 -1.24 -17.20
N HIS A 423 -10.90 -1.47 -18.22
CA HIS A 423 -9.47 -1.21 -18.17
C HIS A 423 -9.18 0.21 -18.68
N LEU A 424 -8.91 1.13 -17.77
CA LEU A 424 -8.69 2.54 -18.10
C LEU A 424 -7.31 2.78 -18.73
N ALA A 425 -6.25 2.28 -18.09
CA ALA A 425 -4.90 2.46 -18.57
C ALA A 425 -3.97 1.35 -18.08
N ARG A 426 -3.03 0.94 -18.95
CA ARG A 426 -1.93 0.06 -18.54
C ARG A 426 -0.87 0.89 -17.81
N LEU A 427 -0.49 0.46 -16.62
CA LEU A 427 0.58 1.07 -15.85
C LEU A 427 1.31 -0.01 -15.04
N TYR A 428 2.47 -0.42 -15.54
CA TYR A 428 3.29 -1.43 -14.90
C TYR A 428 3.76 -0.96 -13.52
N GLY A 429 3.36 -1.67 -12.48
CA GLY A 429 3.75 -1.31 -11.12
C GLY A 429 2.87 -0.25 -10.48
N VAL A 430 1.70 0.07 -11.04
CA VAL A 430 0.76 0.97 -10.37
C VAL A 430 0.48 0.48 -8.96
N HIS A 431 0.49 1.40 -8.00
CA HIS A 431 0.30 1.07 -6.59
C HIS A 431 -0.91 1.80 -6.00
N ARG A 432 -1.08 3.08 -6.32
CA ARG A 432 -2.21 3.90 -5.87
C ARG A 432 -2.76 4.71 -7.04
N ALA A 433 -4.06 4.93 -7.03
CA ALA A 433 -4.73 5.93 -7.87
C ALA A 433 -5.77 6.68 -7.04
N GLU A 434 -5.94 7.96 -7.30
CA GLU A 434 -7.00 8.78 -6.72
C GLU A 434 -7.64 9.66 -7.80
N ALA A 435 -8.95 9.83 -7.71
CA ALA A 435 -9.76 10.64 -8.59
C ALA A 435 -10.02 12.04 -8.02
N ALA A 436 -9.96 13.05 -8.88
CA ALA A 436 -10.32 14.44 -8.61
C ALA A 436 -10.44 15.20 -9.95
N ASP A 437 -11.11 16.35 -9.95
CA ASP A 437 -11.17 17.26 -11.10
C ASP A 437 -9.83 18.04 -11.23
N ILE A 438 -8.83 17.47 -11.93
CA ILE A 438 -7.46 18.01 -11.94
C ILE A 438 -7.33 19.21 -12.87
N ASP A 439 -8.20 19.34 -13.88
CA ASP A 439 -8.20 20.47 -14.83
C ASP A 439 -9.36 21.46 -14.70
N SER A 440 -10.23 21.27 -13.71
CA SER A 440 -11.36 22.14 -13.35
C SER A 440 -12.43 22.22 -14.44
N ASP A 441 -12.63 21.15 -15.21
CA ASP A 441 -13.66 21.07 -16.23
C ASP A 441 -14.98 20.44 -15.75
N GLY A 442 -14.99 19.93 -14.51
CA GLY A 442 -16.16 19.42 -13.81
C GLY A 442 -16.34 17.90 -13.88
N ASP A 443 -15.43 17.16 -14.53
CA ASP A 443 -15.41 15.70 -14.46
C ASP A 443 -14.28 15.15 -13.57
N MET A 444 -14.36 13.87 -13.23
CA MET A 444 -13.37 13.22 -12.36
C MET A 444 -12.24 12.63 -13.21
N ASP A 445 -11.10 13.29 -13.20
CA ASP A 445 -9.84 12.71 -13.66
C ASP A 445 -9.29 11.70 -12.66
N ILE A 446 -8.22 10.99 -13.06
CA ILE A 446 -7.49 10.08 -12.17
C ILE A 446 -5.99 10.35 -12.21
N ILE A 447 -5.36 10.46 -11.04
CA ILE A 447 -3.91 10.41 -10.90
C ILE A 447 -3.51 9.03 -10.40
N ALA A 448 -2.53 8.38 -11.04
CA ALA A 448 -2.02 7.08 -10.65
C ALA A 448 -0.49 7.10 -10.51
N CYS A 449 0.02 6.49 -9.45
CA CYS A 449 1.45 6.42 -9.17
C CYS A 449 1.99 4.99 -9.22
N GLY A 450 3.21 4.85 -9.74
CA GLY A 450 3.91 3.58 -9.89
C GLY A 450 4.94 3.35 -8.79
N PHE A 451 4.94 2.14 -8.24
CA PHE A 451 5.97 1.62 -7.36
C PHE A 451 6.46 0.25 -7.83
N VAL A 452 7.72 0.21 -8.27
CA VAL A 452 8.36 -1.03 -8.72
C VAL A 452 9.56 -1.32 -7.84
N GLY A 453 9.56 -2.50 -7.21
CA GLY A 453 10.66 -3.00 -6.39
C GLY A 453 11.84 -3.53 -7.22
N ALA A 454 12.66 -4.37 -6.59
CA ALA A 454 13.68 -5.13 -7.32
C ALA A 454 13.00 -6.13 -8.27
N LEU A 455 13.54 -6.29 -9.48
CA LEU A 455 13.03 -7.22 -10.49
C LEU A 455 13.97 -8.42 -10.64
N GLN A 456 13.39 -9.57 -10.98
CA GLN A 456 14.16 -10.82 -11.10
C GLN A 456 14.91 -10.90 -12.41
N GLY A 457 16.24 -11.06 -12.33
CA GLY A 457 17.10 -11.36 -13.49
C GLY A 457 17.25 -10.23 -14.52
N VAL A 458 16.72 -9.04 -14.22
CA VAL A 458 16.78 -7.86 -15.10
C VAL A 458 17.01 -6.59 -14.28
N SER A 459 17.69 -5.62 -14.88
CA SER A 459 17.84 -4.30 -14.29
C SER A 459 16.50 -3.57 -14.28
N ARG A 460 16.04 -3.17 -13.09
CA ARG A 460 14.82 -2.36 -12.91
C ARG A 460 14.84 -1.12 -13.79
N SER A 461 15.93 -0.34 -13.75
CA SER A 461 16.01 0.91 -14.52
C SER A 461 15.95 0.67 -16.02
N ASP A 462 16.66 -0.36 -16.51
CA ASP A 462 16.72 -0.63 -17.95
C ASP A 462 15.37 -1.14 -18.47
N LEU A 463 14.68 -1.97 -17.70
CA LEU A 463 13.36 -2.47 -18.08
C LEU A 463 12.28 -1.38 -18.04
N LEU A 464 12.29 -0.52 -17.02
CA LEU A 464 11.31 0.59 -16.96
C LEU A 464 11.51 1.58 -18.13
N LYS A 465 12.76 1.84 -18.52
CA LYS A 465 13.06 2.68 -19.70
C LYS A 465 12.66 1.99 -21.00
N SER A 466 12.94 0.69 -21.16
CA SER A 466 12.62 -0.01 -22.40
C SER A 466 11.12 -0.16 -22.64
N LEU A 467 10.33 -0.29 -21.56
CA LEU A 467 8.87 -0.33 -21.61
C LEU A 467 8.22 1.07 -21.60
N ARG A 468 9.03 2.12 -21.43
CA ARG A 468 8.62 3.52 -21.24
C ARG A 468 7.58 3.71 -20.13
N VAL A 469 7.84 3.12 -18.96
CA VAL A 469 6.89 3.12 -17.84
C VAL A 469 6.78 4.51 -17.19
N PRO A 470 5.56 5.08 -17.08
CA PRO A 470 5.30 6.25 -16.25
C PRO A 470 5.50 5.94 -14.76
N SER A 471 6.03 6.89 -14.00
CA SER A 471 6.01 6.89 -12.54
C SER A 471 4.74 7.54 -12.01
N LEU A 472 4.23 8.56 -12.71
CA LEU A 472 3.04 9.30 -12.38
C LEU A 472 2.26 9.54 -13.68
N LEU A 473 0.99 9.13 -13.68
CA LEU A 473 0.10 9.14 -14.83
C LEU A 473 -1.14 9.94 -14.47
N TRP A 474 -1.50 10.90 -15.31
CA TRP A 474 -2.79 11.59 -15.27
C TRP A 474 -3.68 10.98 -16.35
N ILE A 475 -4.79 10.38 -15.96
CA ILE A 475 -5.79 9.81 -16.85
C ILE A 475 -6.93 10.83 -16.89
N GLU A 476 -6.91 11.68 -17.93
CA GLU A 476 -7.88 12.76 -18.12
C GLU A 476 -9.21 12.16 -18.57
N GLN A 477 -10.29 12.47 -17.88
CA GLN A 477 -11.62 12.20 -18.40
C GLN A 477 -11.94 13.33 -19.39
N THR A 478 -12.28 12.93 -20.61
CA THR A 478 -12.46 13.87 -21.76
C THR A 478 -13.94 14.02 -22.14
N SER A 479 -14.75 13.14 -21.59
CA SER A 479 -16.20 13.07 -21.59
C SER A 479 -16.60 11.92 -20.66
N PRO A 480 -17.86 11.88 -20.15
CA PRO A 480 -18.29 10.84 -19.22
C PRO A 480 -17.92 9.41 -19.66
N GLY A 481 -17.13 8.72 -18.85
CA GLY A 481 -16.64 7.36 -19.08
C GLY A 481 -15.51 7.22 -20.11
N SER A 482 -14.99 8.32 -20.68
CA SER A 482 -13.95 8.32 -21.73
C SER A 482 -12.65 8.94 -21.24
N PHE A 483 -11.61 8.11 -21.17
CA PHE A 483 -10.36 8.45 -20.50
C PHE A 483 -9.15 8.49 -21.45
N THR A 484 -8.27 9.48 -21.27
CA THR A 484 -7.03 9.67 -22.04
C THR A 484 -5.81 9.72 -21.10
N PRO A 485 -4.89 8.75 -21.15
CA PRO A 485 -3.70 8.75 -20.30
C PRO A 485 -2.63 9.74 -20.75
N ARG A 486 -2.01 10.44 -19.78
CA ARG A 486 -0.93 11.41 -19.97
C ARG A 486 0.19 11.21 -18.94
N THR A 487 1.44 11.20 -19.39
CA THR A 487 2.60 11.05 -18.49
C THR A 487 2.91 12.37 -17.81
N LEU A 488 3.00 12.35 -16.47
CA LEU A 488 3.53 13.45 -15.66
C LEU A 488 5.01 13.23 -15.31
N GLU A 489 5.36 12.00 -14.95
CA GLU A 489 6.74 11.59 -14.64
C GLU A 489 7.00 10.18 -15.18
N ALA A 490 8.22 9.90 -15.62
CA ALA A 490 8.60 8.60 -16.19
C ALA A 490 9.80 7.93 -15.50
N HIS A 491 9.76 6.60 -15.47
CA HIS A 491 10.86 5.66 -15.16
C HIS A 491 11.43 5.66 -13.74
N LEU A 492 10.99 6.57 -12.87
CA LEU A 492 11.36 6.62 -11.46
C LEU A 492 10.66 5.49 -10.68
N CYS A 493 9.33 5.39 -10.81
CA CYS A 493 8.44 4.39 -10.22
C CYS A 493 8.75 4.04 -8.74
N ASN A 494 9.01 5.04 -7.90
CA ASN A 494 9.30 4.87 -6.47
C ASN A 494 8.17 5.38 -5.56
N HIS A 495 6.97 5.58 -6.11
CA HIS A 495 5.81 6.20 -5.47
C HIS A 495 4.78 5.15 -5.04
N PRO A 496 4.83 4.59 -3.82
CA PRO A 496 3.81 3.64 -3.33
C PRO A 496 2.45 4.29 -3.01
N THR A 497 2.40 5.59 -2.81
CA THR A 497 1.19 6.29 -2.35
C THR A 497 1.15 7.71 -2.92
N LEU A 498 -0.06 8.20 -3.14
CA LEU A 498 -0.33 9.58 -3.53
C LEU A 498 -1.59 10.08 -2.81
N SER A 499 -1.75 11.40 -2.78
CA SER A 499 -2.99 12.07 -2.39
C SER A 499 -3.19 13.31 -3.26
N VAL A 500 -4.43 13.57 -3.68
CA VAL A 500 -4.80 14.76 -4.48
C VAL A 500 -5.64 15.74 -3.69
N GLY A 501 -5.49 17.03 -3.96
CA GLY A 501 -6.25 18.10 -3.31
C GLY A 501 -5.52 19.43 -3.32
N ASP A 502 -6.26 20.51 -3.10
CA ASP A 502 -5.75 21.89 -3.01
C ASP A 502 -4.95 22.09 -1.71
N ILE A 503 -3.61 21.96 -1.80
CA ILE A 503 -2.73 22.01 -0.61
C ILE A 503 -2.35 23.44 -0.23
N ASP A 504 -2.30 24.34 -1.20
CA ASP A 504 -1.87 25.72 -0.99
C ASP A 504 -3.04 26.72 -0.91
N GLY A 505 -4.25 26.29 -1.26
CA GLY A 505 -5.49 27.04 -1.09
C GLY A 505 -5.77 28.01 -2.23
N ASP A 506 -5.22 27.79 -3.42
CA ASP A 506 -5.44 28.62 -4.61
C ASP A 506 -6.65 28.17 -5.45
N GLY A 507 -7.20 26.99 -5.15
CA GLY A 507 -8.37 26.40 -5.80
C GLY A 507 -8.05 25.36 -6.87
N ASP A 508 -6.78 25.19 -7.24
CA ASP A 508 -6.33 24.17 -8.17
C ASP A 508 -6.01 22.86 -7.42
N ILE A 509 -6.27 21.71 -8.03
CA ILE A 509 -5.96 20.42 -7.41
C ILE A 509 -4.48 20.07 -7.59
N ASP A 510 -3.78 19.92 -6.47
CA ASP A 510 -2.38 19.48 -6.42
C ASP A 510 -2.24 17.97 -6.21
N ILE A 511 -1.01 17.47 -6.38
CA ILE A 511 -0.68 16.05 -6.19
C ILE A 511 0.48 15.92 -5.20
N ALA A 512 0.28 15.23 -4.08
CA ALA A 512 1.36 14.80 -3.21
C ALA A 512 1.68 13.32 -3.44
N VAL A 513 2.96 12.98 -3.66
CA VAL A 513 3.44 11.59 -3.79
C VAL A 513 4.41 11.26 -2.66
N GLY A 514 4.19 10.12 -2.00
CA GLY A 514 5.13 9.58 -1.02
C GLY A 514 6.17 8.70 -1.71
N ASN A 515 7.44 8.88 -1.35
CA ASN A 515 8.57 8.27 -2.04
C ASN A 515 9.27 7.22 -1.16
N ASN A 516 9.66 6.10 -1.77
CA ASN A 516 10.60 5.17 -1.16
C ASN A 516 12.04 5.52 -1.58
N THR A 517 12.86 5.91 -0.61
CA THR A 517 14.18 6.49 -0.86
C THR A 517 15.24 6.03 0.14
N ARG A 518 16.51 6.36 -0.13
CA ARG A 518 17.58 6.30 0.86
C ARG A 518 17.29 7.22 2.06
N SER A 519 17.93 6.95 3.20
CA SER A 519 17.72 7.67 4.46
C SER A 519 18.10 9.15 4.44
N ASP A 520 19.01 9.56 3.56
CA ASP A 520 19.44 10.96 3.40
C ASP A 520 18.78 11.66 2.19
N SER A 521 17.65 11.14 1.70
CA SER A 521 16.93 11.75 0.58
C SER A 521 16.30 13.08 1.00
N PRO A 522 16.44 14.15 0.19
CA PRO A 522 15.73 15.41 0.43
C PRO A 522 14.25 15.35 0.01
N SER A 523 13.80 14.23 -0.56
CA SER A 523 12.50 14.08 -1.21
C SER A 523 11.83 12.76 -0.73
N PRO A 524 11.45 12.68 0.56
CA PRO A 524 10.54 11.63 1.03
C PRO A 524 9.12 11.86 0.53
N VAL A 525 8.72 13.11 0.30
CA VAL A 525 7.46 13.48 -0.34
C VAL A 525 7.76 14.55 -1.38
N ASP A 526 7.16 14.43 -2.56
CA ASP A 526 7.12 15.49 -3.57
C ASP A 526 5.69 15.99 -3.74
N VAL A 527 5.53 17.29 -3.88
CA VAL A 527 4.24 17.92 -4.18
C VAL A 527 4.30 18.60 -5.53
N TRP A 528 3.41 18.19 -6.43
CA TRP A 528 3.21 18.77 -7.76
C TRP A 528 2.11 19.81 -7.63
N ILE A 529 2.53 21.08 -7.61
CA ILE A 529 1.65 22.24 -7.47
C ILE A 529 1.10 22.57 -8.86
N ASN A 530 -0.22 22.59 -9.00
CA ASN A 530 -0.92 22.89 -10.25
C ASN A 530 -1.05 24.41 -10.46
N HIS A 531 -1.14 24.88 -11.72
CA HIS A 531 -1.10 26.31 -12.06
C HIS A 531 -2.13 26.66 -13.15
N LEU A 532 -3.38 26.23 -13.02
CA LEU A 532 -4.45 26.45 -14.02
C LEU A 532 -4.77 27.94 -14.24
N GLY A 533 -4.36 28.82 -13.32
CA GLY A 533 -4.57 30.28 -13.40
C GLY A 533 -3.42 31.14 -13.94
N ASP A 534 -2.17 30.65 -13.94
CA ASP A 534 -0.97 31.52 -14.11
C ASP A 534 -0.49 31.68 -15.56
N ALA A 535 -1.17 31.04 -16.52
CA ALA A 535 -0.86 31.12 -17.95
C ALA A 535 -1.56 32.29 -18.69
N LYS A 536 -1.74 33.45 -18.04
CA LYS A 536 -2.31 34.66 -18.68
C LYS A 536 -1.32 35.81 -18.84
#